data_AF-A0A9D9RFL3-F1
#
_entry.id   AF-A0A9D9RFL3-F1
#
_cell.length_a   1.000
_cell.length_b   1.000
_cell.length_c   1.000
_cell.angle_alpha   90.00
_cell.angle_beta   90.00
_cell.angle_gamma   90.00
#
_symmetry.space_group_name_H-M   'P 1'
#
loop_
_entity.id
_entity.type
_entity.pdbx_description
1 polymer ?
#
loop_
_entity_poly.entity_id
_entity_poly.type
_entity_poly.pdbx_seq_one_letter_code
_entity_poly.pdbx_strand_id
1 'polypeptide(L)'
;MSLNNEMIQEKLVAKFGDQVSQFATSYGMLSFEAPKEMNLKVLQFLYDEPGLEFTFLTDICAVNYPDQKGAELVVVYHLHNLKENVRVRFSVSTALENTDVFTATKLFESANWMERETYDFYGINFVGHPNLKRILNVDEMDYFPLRKEFPVEDQTRIDKDDEMFGRG
;
A
#
# COMPACT_ATOMS: atom_id res chain seq x y z
N MET A 1 -19.65 22.87 6.82
CA MET A 1 -19.47 22.62 5.38
C MET A 1 -18.99 21.19 5.27
N SER A 2 -19.67 20.36 4.47
CA SER A 2 -19.25 18.98 4.26
C SER A 2 -17.89 18.95 3.58
N LEU A 3 -16.98 18.11 4.05
CA LEU A 3 -15.67 17.93 3.41
C LEU A 3 -15.86 17.47 1.95
N ASN A 4 -15.18 18.12 0.99
CA ASN A 4 -15.20 17.74 -0.42
C ASN A 4 -13.78 17.44 -0.93
N ASN A 5 -13.68 16.78 -2.09
CA ASN A 5 -12.39 16.37 -2.66
C ASN A 5 -11.50 17.56 -3.04
N GLU A 6 -12.09 18.67 -3.49
CA GLU A 6 -11.37 19.88 -3.87
C GLU A 6 -10.67 20.52 -2.66
N MET A 7 -11.37 20.65 -1.52
CA MET A 7 -10.79 21.17 -0.27
C MET A 7 -9.67 20.26 0.26
N ILE A 8 -9.80 18.94 0.10
CA ILE A 8 -8.73 18.00 0.48
C ILE A 8 -7.50 18.24 -0.39
N GLN A 9 -7.69 18.33 -1.71
CA GLN A 9 -6.61 18.59 -2.65
C GLN A 9 -5.94 19.95 -2.38
N GLU A 10 -6.71 21.01 -2.17
CA GLU A 10 -6.18 22.35 -1.84
C GLU A 10 -5.34 22.32 -0.55
N LYS A 11 -5.80 21.64 0.51
CA LYS A 11 -5.05 21.50 1.76
C LYS A 11 -3.75 20.70 1.57
N LEU A 12 -3.79 19.63 0.78
CA LEU A 12 -2.62 18.82 0.47
C LEU A 12 -1.58 19.64 -0.32
N VAL A 13 -2.01 20.35 -1.36
CA VAL A 13 -1.13 21.21 -2.16
C VAL A 13 -0.59 22.39 -1.33
N ALA A 14 -1.38 22.98 -0.45
CA ALA A 14 -0.93 24.06 0.42
C ALA A 14 0.17 23.62 1.40
N LYS A 15 0.14 22.36 1.86
CA LYS A 15 1.10 21.81 2.83
C LYS A 15 2.35 21.23 2.17
N PHE A 16 2.18 20.48 1.08
CA PHE A 16 3.24 19.67 0.46
C PHE A 16 3.67 20.18 -0.93
N GLY A 17 2.96 21.13 -1.51
CA GLY A 17 3.27 21.72 -2.82
C GLY A 17 3.36 20.65 -3.91
N ASP A 18 4.45 20.71 -4.69
CA ASP A 18 4.70 19.82 -5.83
C ASP A 18 5.11 18.39 -5.43
N GLN A 19 5.22 18.09 -4.13
CA GLN A 19 5.54 16.74 -3.65
C GLN A 19 4.33 15.80 -3.72
N VAL A 20 3.11 16.33 -3.79
CA VAL A 20 1.90 15.54 -4.02
C VAL A 20 1.47 15.73 -5.47
N SER A 21 1.19 14.63 -6.15
CA SER A 21 0.96 14.63 -7.60
C SER A 21 -0.13 13.63 -7.99
N GLN A 22 -0.45 13.58 -9.29
CA GLN A 22 -1.42 12.65 -9.87
C GLN A 22 -2.80 12.65 -9.21
N PHE A 23 -3.30 13.84 -8.88
CA PHE A 23 -4.67 13.99 -8.38
C PHE A 23 -5.68 13.52 -9.43
N ALA A 24 -6.47 12.51 -9.08
CA ALA A 24 -7.54 12.00 -9.90
C ALA A 24 -8.76 11.72 -9.04
N THR A 25 -9.94 12.16 -9.48
CA THR A 25 -11.20 11.77 -8.83
C THR A 25 -11.89 10.75 -9.72
N SER A 26 -12.04 9.53 -9.21
CA SER A 26 -12.74 8.45 -9.90
C SER A 26 -13.86 7.91 -9.02
N TYR A 27 -15.07 7.82 -9.57
CA TYR A 27 -16.27 7.38 -8.85
C TYR A 27 -16.49 8.09 -7.49
N GLY A 28 -16.13 9.38 -7.41
CA GLY A 28 -16.28 10.19 -6.19
C GLY A 28 -15.15 10.06 -5.16
N MET A 29 -14.14 9.22 -5.41
CA MET A 29 -12.99 9.03 -4.52
C MET A 29 -11.76 9.78 -5.06
N LEU A 30 -11.17 10.65 -4.24
CA LEU A 30 -9.91 11.32 -4.56
C LEU A 30 -8.75 10.33 -4.43
N SER A 31 -7.92 10.25 -5.46
CA SER A 31 -6.67 9.49 -5.48
C SER A 31 -5.51 10.45 -5.76
N PHE A 32 -4.39 10.27 -5.08
CA PHE A 32 -3.18 11.05 -5.30
C PHE A 32 -1.94 10.26 -4.89
N GLU A 33 -0.79 10.66 -5.42
CA GLU A 33 0.50 10.01 -5.19
C GLU A 33 1.49 10.97 -4.51
N ALA A 34 2.35 10.42 -3.65
CA ALA A 34 3.50 11.14 -3.13
C ALA A 34 4.76 10.24 -3.09
N PRO A 35 5.97 10.84 -3.06
CA PRO A 35 7.21 10.11 -2.84
C PRO A 35 7.20 9.34 -1.51
N LYS A 36 7.87 8.19 -1.47
CA LYS A 36 7.91 7.31 -0.30
C LYS A 36 8.52 7.95 0.95
N GLU A 37 9.41 8.92 0.77
CA GLU A 37 10.00 9.69 1.86
C GLU A 37 8.96 10.54 2.62
N MET A 38 7.84 10.85 1.96
CA MET A 38 6.76 11.65 2.53
C MET A 38 5.61 10.80 3.07
N ASN A 39 5.65 9.48 2.92
CA ASN A 39 4.58 8.55 3.33
C ASN A 39 4.03 8.87 4.73
N LEU A 40 4.88 8.79 5.76
CA LEU A 40 4.48 9.01 7.14
C LEU A 40 4.00 10.46 7.39
N LYS A 41 4.62 11.45 6.74
CA LYS A 41 4.25 12.86 6.90
C LYS A 41 2.87 13.16 6.31
N VAL A 42 2.57 12.59 5.14
CA VAL A 42 1.26 12.73 4.49
C VAL A 42 0.18 12.02 5.32
N LEU A 43 0.43 10.78 5.74
CA LEU A 43 -0.50 10.04 6.59
C LEU A 43 -0.77 10.77 7.91
N GLN A 44 0.26 11.30 8.56
CA GLN A 44 0.12 12.08 9.78
C GLN A 44 -0.68 13.36 9.54
N PHE A 45 -0.43 14.08 8.45
CA PHE A 45 -1.20 15.27 8.10
C PHE A 45 -2.67 14.97 7.87
N LEU A 46 -3.00 13.89 7.14
CA LEU A 46 -4.38 13.47 6.93
C LEU A 46 -5.08 13.08 8.24
N TYR A 47 -4.34 12.54 9.20
CA TYR A 47 -4.85 12.17 10.52
C TYR A 47 -5.07 13.37 11.44
N ASP A 48 -4.05 14.24 11.60
CA ASP A 48 -4.01 15.30 12.61
C ASP A 48 -4.72 16.60 12.16
N GLU A 49 -4.81 16.88 10.85
CA GLU A 49 -5.29 18.17 10.37
C GLU A 49 -6.79 18.38 10.66
N PRO A 50 -7.17 19.47 11.35
CA PRO A 50 -8.56 19.77 11.63
C PRO A 50 -9.40 19.85 10.35
N GLY A 51 -10.49 19.07 10.33
CA GLY A 51 -11.39 18.94 9.19
C GLY A 51 -10.97 17.93 8.13
N LEU A 52 -9.78 17.31 8.22
CA LEU A 52 -9.45 16.13 7.42
C LEU A 52 -9.66 14.83 8.21
N GLU A 53 -9.15 14.76 9.44
CA GLU A 53 -9.43 13.72 10.45
C GLU A 53 -9.68 12.30 9.87
N PHE A 54 -8.77 11.84 9.00
CA PHE A 54 -8.82 10.49 8.41
C PHE A 54 -8.35 9.45 9.43
N THR A 55 -9.16 9.22 10.45
CA THR A 55 -8.82 8.37 11.59
C THR A 55 -9.03 6.88 11.34
N PHE A 56 -9.62 6.50 10.19
CA PHE A 56 -9.89 5.10 9.85
C PHE A 56 -9.10 4.65 8.62
N LEU A 57 -8.17 3.73 8.84
CA LEU A 57 -7.46 3.02 7.78
C LEU A 57 -8.31 1.81 7.35
N THR A 58 -8.77 1.86 6.11
CA THR A 58 -9.64 0.81 5.53
C THR A 58 -8.83 -0.36 5.01
N ASP A 59 -7.74 -0.07 4.29
CA ASP A 59 -6.93 -1.08 3.63
C ASP A 59 -5.51 -0.55 3.35
N ILE A 60 -4.54 -1.46 3.32
CA ILE A 60 -3.21 -1.24 2.73
C ILE A 60 -2.97 -2.40 1.78
N CYS A 61 -2.78 -2.08 0.52
CA CYS A 61 -2.43 -3.05 -0.50
C CYS A 61 -1.24 -2.56 -1.32
N ALA A 62 -0.68 -3.44 -2.15
CA ALA A 62 0.33 -3.04 -3.11
C ALA A 62 -0.01 -3.54 -4.51
N VAL A 63 0.57 -2.87 -5.51
CA VAL A 63 0.43 -3.20 -6.92
C VAL A 63 1.81 -3.25 -7.54
N ASN A 64 2.05 -4.24 -8.40
CA ASN A 64 3.31 -4.37 -9.13
C ASN A 64 3.12 -4.01 -10.60
N TYR A 65 3.82 -2.94 -11.04
CA TYR A 65 3.90 -2.46 -12.42
C TYR A 65 5.31 -2.71 -12.98
N PRO A 66 5.58 -3.91 -13.55
CA PRO A 66 6.94 -4.29 -13.98
C PRO A 66 7.52 -3.38 -15.07
N ASP A 67 6.66 -2.72 -15.85
CA ASP A 67 7.06 -1.82 -16.94
C ASP A 67 7.48 -0.43 -16.45
N GLN A 68 7.20 -0.07 -15.19
CA GLN A 68 7.51 1.25 -14.61
C GLN A 68 8.83 1.21 -13.82
N LYS A 69 9.96 1.32 -14.53
CA LYS A 69 11.29 1.28 -13.91
C LYS A 69 11.47 2.39 -12.86
N GLY A 70 11.88 2.00 -11.65
CA GLY A 70 12.03 2.90 -10.50
C GLY A 70 10.74 3.16 -9.70
N ALA A 71 9.60 2.67 -10.18
CA ALA A 71 8.29 2.76 -9.53
C ALA A 71 7.53 1.43 -9.68
N GLU A 72 8.24 0.30 -9.65
CA GLU A 72 7.67 -1.01 -9.95
C GLU A 72 6.66 -1.47 -8.89
N LEU A 73 6.79 -1.02 -7.65
CA LEU A 73 5.90 -1.39 -6.55
C LEU A 73 5.19 -0.13 -6.06
N VAL A 74 3.87 -0.16 -6.00
CA VAL A 74 3.05 0.95 -5.52
C VAL A 74 2.27 0.48 -4.30
N VAL A 75 2.56 1.06 -3.13
CA VAL A 75 1.76 0.87 -1.92
C VAL A 75 0.57 1.81 -1.99
N VAL A 76 -0.62 1.31 -1.70
CA VAL A 76 -1.88 2.07 -1.72
C VAL A 76 -2.51 1.99 -0.35
N TYR A 77 -2.81 3.15 0.22
CA TYR A 77 -3.52 3.33 1.48
C TYR A 77 -4.93 3.83 1.18
N HIS A 78 -5.93 3.14 1.72
CA HIS A 78 -7.32 3.57 1.67
C HIS A 78 -7.71 4.14 3.03
N LEU A 79 -8.00 5.44 3.05
CA LEU A 79 -8.33 6.17 4.27
C LEU A 79 -9.78 6.66 4.23
N HIS A 80 -10.41 6.68 5.39
CA HIS A 80 -11.80 7.11 5.56
C HIS A 80 -11.90 8.08 6.74
N ASN A 81 -12.46 9.26 6.48
CA ASN A 81 -12.98 10.14 7.51
C ASN A 81 -14.41 9.70 7.83
N LEU A 82 -14.62 9.08 8.99
CA LEU A 82 -15.93 8.57 9.41
C LEU A 82 -16.95 9.66 9.77
N LYS A 83 -16.50 10.86 10.15
CA LYS A 83 -17.37 11.97 10.55
C LYS A 83 -18.05 12.60 9.32
N GLU A 84 -17.25 12.90 8.30
CA GLU A 84 -17.69 13.52 7.05
C GLU A 84 -18.08 12.49 5.99
N ASN A 85 -17.82 11.20 6.25
CA ASN A 85 -18.05 10.08 5.36
C ASN A 85 -17.36 10.22 3.98
N VAL A 86 -16.11 10.70 3.98
CA VAL A 86 -15.29 10.89 2.77
C VAL A 86 -14.13 9.89 2.77
N ARG A 87 -13.81 9.36 1.58
CA ARG A 87 -12.72 8.41 1.38
C ARG A 87 -11.68 8.97 0.43
N VAL A 88 -10.43 8.66 0.71
CA VAL A 88 -9.29 9.02 -0.14
C VAL A 88 -8.38 7.81 -0.34
N ARG A 89 -7.73 7.79 -1.50
CA ARG A 89 -6.71 6.81 -1.85
C ARG A 89 -5.38 7.53 -1.96
N PHE A 90 -4.43 7.13 -1.13
CA PHE A 90 -3.10 7.67 -1.14
C PHE A 90 -2.14 6.59 -1.62
N SER A 91 -1.34 6.86 -2.65
CA SER A 91 -0.36 5.91 -3.16
C SER A 91 1.08 6.42 -3.04
N VAL A 92 1.99 5.48 -2.89
CA VAL A 92 3.43 5.70 -2.80
C VAL A 92 4.11 4.68 -3.70
N SER A 93 4.93 5.15 -4.63
CA SER A 93 5.76 4.31 -5.48
C SER A 93 7.12 4.03 -4.86
N THR A 94 7.65 2.83 -5.11
CA THR A 94 8.98 2.40 -4.70
C THR A 94 9.60 1.49 -5.76
N ALA A 95 10.93 1.57 -5.87
CA ALA A 95 11.70 0.73 -6.76
C ALA A 95 11.84 -0.70 -6.20
N LEU A 96 11.98 -1.70 -7.08
CA LEU A 96 12.17 -3.09 -6.67
C LEU A 96 13.51 -3.33 -5.94
N GLU A 97 14.54 -2.54 -6.26
CA GLU A 97 15.86 -2.58 -5.63
C GLU A 97 15.87 -1.97 -4.22
N ASN A 98 14.94 -1.05 -3.93
CA ASN A 98 14.85 -0.36 -2.65
C ASN A 98 13.38 -0.23 -2.28
N THR A 99 12.86 -1.25 -1.58
CA THR A 99 11.45 -1.37 -1.20
C THR A 99 11.12 -0.79 0.18
N ASP A 100 12.04 0.00 0.74
CA ASP A 100 11.88 0.58 2.08
C ASP A 100 10.82 1.68 2.08
N VAL A 101 9.81 1.51 2.93
CA VAL A 101 8.71 2.46 3.18
C VAL A 101 8.53 2.59 4.69
N PHE A 102 8.29 3.79 5.21
CA PHE A 102 8.05 3.97 6.65
C PHE A 102 6.69 3.38 7.07
N THR A 103 6.66 2.64 8.18
CA THR A 103 5.44 2.05 8.75
C THR A 103 4.43 3.12 9.19
N ALA A 104 3.14 2.81 9.02
CA ALA A 104 1.99 3.57 9.50
C ALA A 104 1.44 3.02 10.85
N THR A 105 2.00 1.93 11.39
CA THR A 105 1.52 1.27 12.62
C THR A 105 1.37 2.15 13.84
N LYS A 106 2.18 3.20 13.97
CA LYS A 106 2.09 4.17 15.07
C LYS A 106 0.89 5.12 14.95
N LEU A 107 0.43 5.36 13.73
CA LEU A 107 -0.77 6.18 13.46
C LEU A 107 -2.03 5.31 13.47
N PHE A 108 -1.95 4.14 12.85
CA PHE A 108 -3.05 3.20 12.74
C PHE A 108 -2.62 1.82 13.25
N GLU A 109 -3.13 1.41 14.41
CA GLU A 109 -2.82 0.08 14.96
C GLU A 109 -3.25 -1.05 14.02
N SER A 110 -4.31 -0.83 13.23
CA SER A 110 -4.79 -1.77 12.20
C SER A 110 -3.79 -2.01 11.06
N ALA A 111 -2.84 -1.09 10.83
CA ALA A 111 -1.84 -1.24 9.78
C ALA A 111 -0.90 -2.43 10.01
N ASN A 112 -0.78 -2.93 11.25
CA ASN A 112 0.16 -4.00 11.60
C ASN A 112 -0.03 -5.26 10.73
N TRP A 113 -1.29 -5.69 10.57
CA TRP A 113 -1.57 -6.91 9.80
C TRP A 113 -1.48 -6.65 8.29
N MET A 114 -1.98 -5.50 7.82
CA MET A 114 -1.99 -5.17 6.40
C MET A 114 -0.58 -4.91 5.85
N GLU A 115 0.31 -4.30 6.65
CA GLU A 115 1.72 -4.13 6.29
C GLU A 115 2.45 -5.47 6.23
N ARG A 116 2.15 -6.41 7.15
CA ARG A 116 2.69 -7.77 7.10
C ARG A 116 2.20 -8.55 5.88
N GLU A 117 0.93 -8.44 5.53
CA GLU A 117 0.37 -9.05 4.32
C GLU A 117 1.06 -8.48 3.06
N THR A 118 1.20 -7.16 3.00
CA THR A 118 1.88 -6.48 1.88
C THR A 118 3.35 -6.88 1.77
N TYR A 119 4.05 -7.05 2.89
CA TYR A 119 5.40 -7.62 2.93
C TYR A 119 5.42 -9.06 2.42
N ASP A 120 4.50 -9.91 2.88
CA ASP A 120 4.46 -11.33 2.53
C ASP A 120 4.24 -11.55 1.01
N PHE A 121 3.41 -10.72 0.38
CA PHE A 121 3.05 -10.87 -1.03
C PHE A 121 3.91 -10.09 -2.01
N TYR A 122 4.40 -8.91 -1.63
CA TYR A 122 5.12 -7.99 -2.53
C TYR A 122 6.54 -7.68 -2.08
N GLY A 123 6.93 -8.05 -0.85
CA GLY A 123 8.29 -7.83 -0.34
C GLY A 123 8.62 -6.37 -0.04
N ILE A 124 7.61 -5.59 0.34
CA ILE A 124 7.77 -4.19 0.73
C ILE A 124 8.24 -4.13 2.18
N ASN A 125 9.39 -3.51 2.40
CA ASN A 125 10.01 -3.47 3.71
C ASN A 125 9.50 -2.25 4.50
N PHE A 126 8.63 -2.49 5.48
CA PHE A 126 8.10 -1.44 6.33
C PHE A 126 9.06 -1.10 7.47
N VAL A 127 9.82 -0.02 7.29
CA VAL A 127 10.84 0.45 8.24
C VAL A 127 10.16 0.95 9.53
N GLY A 128 10.56 0.37 10.66
CA GLY A 128 10.04 0.70 11.99
C GLY A 128 8.84 -0.13 12.44
N HIS A 129 8.37 -1.08 11.62
CA HIS A 129 7.27 -1.97 11.97
C HIS A 129 7.68 -2.91 13.14
N PRO A 130 6.82 -3.11 14.17
CA PRO A 130 7.21 -3.81 15.39
C PRO A 130 7.47 -5.32 15.20
N ASN A 131 6.84 -5.96 14.23
CA ASN A 131 6.98 -7.39 13.97
C ASN A 131 6.74 -7.72 12.49
N LEU A 132 7.63 -7.26 11.62
CA LEU A 132 7.49 -7.50 10.18
C LEU A 132 7.97 -8.90 9.84
N LYS A 133 7.00 -9.80 9.63
CA LYS A 133 7.22 -11.18 9.22
C LYS A 133 6.03 -11.66 8.39
N ARG A 134 6.25 -12.73 7.62
CA ARG A 134 5.19 -13.42 6.86
C ARG A 134 4.00 -13.76 7.76
N ILE A 135 2.81 -13.79 7.16
CA ILE A 135 1.56 -13.95 7.90
C ILE A 135 0.60 -14.94 7.23
N LEU A 136 0.59 -15.01 5.91
CA LEU A 136 -0.29 -15.89 5.13
C LEU A 136 0.47 -17.05 4.49
N ASN A 137 1.70 -16.82 4.04
CA ASN A 137 2.51 -17.86 3.41
C ASN A 137 3.41 -18.59 4.40
N VAL A 138 4.00 -19.70 3.94
CA VAL A 138 4.98 -20.48 4.71
C VAL A 138 6.23 -19.66 5.01
N ASP A 139 6.78 -19.84 6.21
CA ASP A 139 7.92 -19.06 6.70
C ASP A 139 9.20 -19.29 5.86
N GLU A 140 9.35 -20.47 5.24
CA GLU A 140 10.53 -20.80 4.42
C GLU A 140 10.49 -20.19 3.00
N MET A 141 9.38 -19.57 2.60
CA MET A 141 9.22 -19.02 1.26
C MET A 141 10.23 -17.89 1.02
N ASP A 142 11.00 -17.97 -0.07
CA ASP A 142 12.03 -17.01 -0.45
C ASP A 142 11.60 -16.05 -1.58
N TYR A 143 10.35 -16.17 -2.03
CA TYR A 143 9.78 -15.35 -3.10
C TYR A 143 8.48 -14.64 -2.69
N PHE A 144 7.98 -13.77 -3.59
CA PHE A 144 6.84 -12.88 -3.33
C PHE A 144 5.73 -13.11 -4.37
N PRO A 145 4.74 -13.98 -4.07
CA PRO A 145 3.89 -14.59 -5.09
C PRO A 145 3.00 -13.63 -5.90
N LEU A 146 2.69 -12.42 -5.42
CA LEU A 146 1.87 -11.45 -6.17
C LEU A 146 2.69 -10.53 -7.09
N ARG A 147 4.02 -10.65 -7.11
CA ARG A 147 4.84 -9.98 -8.12
C ARG A 147 4.65 -10.65 -9.47
N LYS A 148 4.59 -9.83 -10.53
CA LYS A 148 4.33 -10.29 -11.90
C LYS A 148 5.46 -11.14 -12.51
N GLU A 149 6.60 -11.22 -11.83
CA GLU A 149 7.72 -12.08 -12.22
C GLU A 149 7.45 -13.57 -11.92
N PHE A 150 6.53 -13.90 -11.00
CA PHE A 150 6.24 -15.28 -10.63
C PHE A 150 5.05 -15.85 -11.41
N PRO A 151 5.15 -17.10 -11.89
CA PRO A 151 4.02 -17.80 -12.50
C PRO A 151 2.95 -18.13 -11.46
N VAL A 152 1.72 -18.39 -11.94
CA VAL A 152 0.58 -18.78 -11.09
C VAL A 152 0.80 -20.13 -10.42
N GLU A 153 1.45 -21.07 -11.12
CA GLU A 153 1.80 -22.36 -10.56
C GLU A 153 3.17 -22.33 -9.92
N ASP A 154 3.23 -22.77 -8.67
CA ASP A 154 4.47 -22.97 -7.95
C ASP A 154 5.29 -24.08 -8.62
N GLN A 155 6.47 -23.72 -9.12
CA GLN A 155 7.38 -24.66 -9.79
C GLN A 155 8.01 -25.66 -8.81
N THR A 156 7.88 -25.43 -7.51
CA THR A 156 8.44 -26.29 -6.45
C THR A 156 7.42 -27.28 -5.87
N ARG A 157 6.15 -27.27 -6.32
CA ARG A 157 5.13 -28.25 -5.90
C ARG A 157 5.44 -29.64 -6.48
N ILE A 158 5.78 -30.57 -5.59
CA ILE A 158 6.04 -31.98 -5.92
C ILE A 158 4.78 -32.85 -5.77
N ASP A 159 3.72 -32.32 -5.16
CA ASP A 159 2.45 -33.04 -4.94
C ASP A 159 1.56 -33.11 -6.20
N LYS A 160 1.87 -32.35 -7.24
CA LYS A 160 1.25 -32.41 -8.58
C LYS A 160 2.11 -33.22 -9.55
N ASP A 161 2.50 -34.43 -9.17
CA ASP A 161 3.16 -35.35 -10.07
C ASP A 161 2.10 -36.10 -10.89
N ASP A 162 2.07 -35.91 -12.22
CA ASP A 162 1.11 -36.57 -13.11
C ASP A 162 1.19 -38.11 -13.05
N GLU A 163 2.34 -38.68 -12.64
CA GLU A 163 2.47 -40.11 -12.35
C GLU A 163 1.56 -40.53 -11.19
N MET A 164 1.43 -39.67 -10.16
CA MET A 164 0.58 -39.91 -8.99
C MET A 164 -0.92 -39.80 -9.30
N PHE A 165 -1.28 -39.24 -10.47
CA PHE A 165 -2.65 -39.17 -10.98
C PHE A 165 -2.95 -40.19 -12.08
N GLY A 166 -2.02 -41.10 -12.40
CA GLY A 166 -2.20 -42.13 -13.41
C GLY A 166 -2.39 -41.59 -14.83
N ARG A 167 -1.80 -40.42 -15.12
CA ARG A 167 -1.85 -39.75 -16.43
C ARG A 167 -0.54 -39.91 -17.25
N GLY A 168 0.39 -40.73 -16.76
CA GLY A 168 1.65 -41.08 -17.41
C GLY A 168 1.51 -42.13 -18.51
#